data_AF-A0A950B3F2-F1
#
_entry.id   AF-A0A950B3F2-F1
#
_cell.length_a   1.000
_cell.length_b   1.000
_cell.length_c   1.000
_cell.angle_alpha   90.00
_cell.angle_beta   90.00
_cell.angle_gamma   90.00
#
_symmetry.space_group_name_H-M   'P 1'
#
loop_
_entity.id
_entity.type
_entity.pdbx_description
1 polymer ?
#
loop_
_entity_poly.entity_id
_entity_poly.type
_entity_poly.pdbx_seq_one_letter_code
_entity_poly.pdbx_strand_id
1 'polypeptide(L)'
;MQGRGARAALLDAAVEFATVRGLSDVSLRQMATALGTSHRMLIYHFGSKEGLLAAVVNEVERRQRESMAALGADASLAPDELVRRMWRTLADPGLWPLERLFYEVYGQALQGRLQGTRFLDGIVESWLEPATALGVRMGLARRDARAWARLGLAVVRGLLLDLLATGDRKGCDDAMGRFIASLPAELSGGGGASAR
;
A
#
# COMPACT_ATOMS: atom_id res chain seq x y z
N MET A 1 25.26 15.09 10.27
CA MET A 1 24.30 14.04 10.72
C MET A 1 22.87 14.54 10.99
N GLN A 2 22.58 15.84 11.08
CA GLN A 2 21.24 16.38 11.40
C GLN A 2 20.20 16.30 10.26
N GLY A 3 20.62 16.24 8.99
CA GLY A 3 19.69 16.34 7.83
C GLY A 3 18.85 15.10 7.51
N ARG A 4 19.28 13.89 7.92
CA ARG A 4 18.54 12.64 7.64
C ARG A 4 17.35 12.46 8.61
N GLY A 5 17.53 12.86 9.87
CA GLY A 5 16.46 12.90 10.87
C GLY A 5 15.42 13.98 10.58
N ALA A 6 15.86 15.17 10.13
CA ALA A 6 14.93 16.25 9.75
C ALA A 6 14.04 15.88 8.56
N ARG A 7 14.59 15.21 7.52
CA ARG A 7 13.80 14.73 6.39
C ARG A 7 12.75 13.70 6.80
N ALA A 8 13.13 12.74 7.66
CA ALA A 8 12.23 11.72 8.15
C ALA A 8 11.09 12.33 8.99
N ALA A 9 11.41 13.21 9.94
CA ALA A 9 10.40 13.90 10.75
C ALA A 9 9.42 14.73 9.91
N LEU A 10 9.90 15.44 8.88
CA LEU A 10 9.05 16.17 7.94
C LEU A 10 8.15 15.24 7.12
N LEU A 11 8.66 14.08 6.72
CA LEU A 11 7.90 13.08 5.98
C LEU A 11 6.80 12.47 6.85
N ASP A 12 7.13 12.14 8.11
CA ASP A 12 6.17 11.59 9.07
C ASP A 12 5.02 12.58 9.33
N ALA A 13 5.35 13.85 9.55
CA ALA A 13 4.36 14.93 9.70
C ALA A 13 3.51 15.11 8.42
N ALA A 14 4.12 14.98 7.24
CA ALA A 14 3.40 15.06 5.97
C ALA A 14 2.42 13.89 5.78
N VAL A 15 2.80 12.68 6.19
CA VAL A 15 1.90 11.51 6.20
C VAL A 15 0.73 11.74 7.15
N GLU A 16 0.99 12.22 8.37
CA GLU A 16 -0.08 12.52 9.35
C GLU A 16 -1.05 13.59 8.82
N PHE A 17 -0.51 14.65 8.25
CA PHE A 17 -1.32 15.70 7.62
C PHE A 17 -2.18 15.15 6.46
N ALA A 18 -1.62 14.27 5.64
CA ALA A 18 -2.32 13.65 4.51
C ALA A 18 -3.52 12.81 4.96
N THR A 19 -3.39 12.08 6.07
CA THR A 19 -4.49 11.28 6.65
C THR A 19 -5.67 12.14 7.09
N VAL A 20 -5.41 13.34 7.63
CA VAL A 20 -6.46 14.20 8.20
C VAL A 20 -7.09 15.14 7.16
N ARG A 21 -6.29 15.69 6.25
CA ARG A 21 -6.71 16.80 5.37
C ARG A 21 -6.65 16.47 3.88
N GLY A 22 -6.02 15.35 3.49
CA GLY A 22 -5.63 15.11 2.11
C GLY A 22 -4.52 16.06 1.65
N LEU A 23 -3.86 15.72 0.54
CA LEU A 23 -2.75 16.51 -0.01
C LEU A 23 -2.96 17.01 -1.44
N SER A 24 -3.92 16.45 -2.18
CA SER A 24 -4.16 16.72 -3.60
C SER A 24 -4.30 18.22 -3.88
N ASP A 25 -5.21 18.89 -3.15
CA ASP A 25 -5.55 20.31 -3.36
C ASP A 25 -4.71 21.29 -2.53
N VAL A 26 -3.76 20.79 -1.73
CA VAL A 26 -2.95 21.63 -0.84
C VAL A 26 -1.73 22.13 -1.62
N SER A 27 -1.52 23.45 -1.62
CA SER A 27 -0.31 24.03 -2.21
C SER A 27 0.92 23.71 -1.35
N LEU A 28 2.10 23.66 -1.96
CA LEU A 28 3.35 23.41 -1.22
C LEU A 28 3.63 24.46 -0.14
N ARG A 29 3.10 25.69 -0.31
CA ARG A 29 3.20 26.75 0.71
C ARG A 29 2.31 26.45 1.91
N GLN A 30 1.06 26.03 1.68
CA GLN A 30 0.14 25.63 2.75
C GLN A 30 0.65 24.40 3.50
N MET A 31 1.24 23.42 2.78
CA MET A 31 1.92 22.29 3.41
C MET A 31 3.07 22.77 4.31
N ALA A 32 3.92 23.68 3.83
CA ALA A 32 5.02 24.18 4.66
C ALA A 32 4.51 24.83 5.96
N THR A 33 3.49 25.67 5.88
CA THR A 33 2.84 26.26 7.07
C THR A 33 2.27 25.21 8.01
N ALA A 34 1.53 24.23 7.49
CA ALA A 34 0.93 23.17 8.29
C ALA A 34 1.96 22.27 8.97
N LEU A 35 3.10 22.03 8.30
CA LEU A 35 4.21 21.23 8.81
C LEU A 35 5.19 22.02 9.67
N GLY A 36 4.91 23.30 9.96
CA GLY A 36 5.78 24.15 10.78
C GLY A 36 7.16 24.37 10.17
N THR A 37 7.27 24.36 8.84
CA THR A 37 8.54 24.52 8.12
C THR A 37 8.46 25.59 7.03
N SER A 38 9.57 25.84 6.35
CA SER A 38 9.58 26.77 5.20
C SER A 38 9.42 26.02 3.88
N HIS A 39 8.84 26.70 2.89
CA HIS A 39 8.75 26.20 1.52
C HIS A 39 10.12 25.78 0.97
N ARG A 40 11.17 26.54 1.28
CA ARG A 40 12.56 26.24 0.90
C ARG A 40 13.04 24.91 1.48
N MET A 41 12.66 24.57 2.71
CA MET A 41 13.05 23.30 3.34
C MET A 41 12.35 22.10 2.70
N LEU A 42 11.07 22.25 2.29
CA LEU A 42 10.39 21.19 1.55
C LEU A 42 11.04 20.93 0.19
N ILE A 43 11.35 22.00 -0.56
CA ILE A 43 12.08 21.88 -1.83
C ILE A 43 13.47 21.26 -1.61
N TYR A 44 14.19 21.67 -0.57
CA TYR A 44 15.50 21.10 -0.25
C TYR A 44 15.45 19.58 -0.01
N HIS A 45 14.42 19.09 0.68
CA HIS A 45 14.33 17.67 1.05
C HIS A 45 13.64 16.77 0.01
N PHE A 46 12.73 17.33 -0.78
CA PHE A 46 11.84 16.58 -1.67
C PHE A 46 11.86 17.06 -3.12
N GLY A 47 12.55 18.16 -3.43
CA GLY A 47 12.73 18.70 -4.77
C GLY A 47 11.54 19.49 -5.31
N SER A 48 10.32 18.98 -5.14
CA SER A 48 9.08 19.60 -5.64
C SER A 48 7.86 19.19 -4.81
N LYS A 49 6.66 19.69 -5.17
CA LYS A 49 5.40 19.21 -4.62
C LYS A 49 5.23 17.73 -4.96
N GLU A 50 5.43 17.39 -6.22
CA GLU A 50 5.36 16.04 -6.79
C GLU A 50 6.31 15.07 -6.08
N GLY A 51 7.54 15.53 -5.79
CA GLY A 51 8.51 14.74 -5.05
C GLY A 51 8.13 14.52 -3.59
N LEU A 52 7.48 15.49 -2.94
CA LEU A 52 6.91 15.32 -1.60
C LEU A 52 5.74 14.33 -1.61
N LEU A 53 4.80 14.46 -2.55
CA LEU A 53 3.66 13.55 -2.67
C LEU A 53 4.12 12.11 -2.93
N ALA A 54 5.06 11.93 -3.87
CA ALA A 54 5.65 10.62 -4.13
C ALA A 54 6.37 10.04 -2.90
N ALA A 55 7.08 10.88 -2.13
CA ALA A 55 7.72 10.44 -0.89
C ALA A 55 6.69 10.01 0.18
N VAL A 56 5.60 10.75 0.33
CA VAL A 56 4.49 10.41 1.26
C VAL A 56 3.88 9.07 0.86
N VAL A 57 3.51 8.88 -0.40
CA VAL A 57 2.91 7.62 -0.88
C VAL A 57 3.88 6.44 -0.70
N ASN A 58 5.16 6.61 -1.05
CA ASN A 58 6.16 5.56 -0.87
C ASN A 58 6.33 5.16 0.60
N GLU A 59 6.25 6.13 1.51
CA GLU A 59 6.33 5.88 2.95
C GLU A 59 5.10 5.16 3.49
N VAL A 60 3.90 5.54 3.03
CA VAL A 60 2.65 4.82 3.37
C VAL A 60 2.71 3.38 2.88
N GLU A 61 3.04 3.16 1.60
CA GLU A 61 3.20 1.84 1.01
C GLU A 61 4.26 1.01 1.76
N ARG A 62 5.36 1.63 2.21
CA ARG A 62 6.38 0.96 3.05
C ARG A 62 5.80 0.49 4.38
N ARG A 63 5.09 1.37 5.10
CA ARG A 63 4.46 1.04 6.39
C ARG A 63 3.40 -0.06 6.23
N GLN A 64 2.59 -0.02 5.18
CA GLN A 64 1.61 -1.07 4.88
C GLN A 64 2.30 -2.42 4.60
N ARG A 65 3.39 -2.44 3.82
CA ARG A 65 4.19 -3.65 3.59
C ARG A 65 4.79 -4.21 4.88
N GLU A 66 5.30 -3.35 5.75
CA GLU A 66 5.86 -3.77 7.05
C GLU A 66 4.80 -4.37 7.96
N SER A 67 3.62 -3.75 8.01
CA SER A 67 2.47 -4.30 8.73
C SER A 67 2.07 -5.68 8.18
N MET A 68 2.01 -5.82 6.86
CA MET A 68 1.73 -7.11 6.21
C MET A 68 2.81 -8.15 6.49
N ALA A 69 4.09 -7.77 6.45
CA ALA A 69 5.20 -8.66 6.75
C ALA A 69 5.16 -9.14 8.21
N ALA A 70 4.81 -8.26 9.15
CA ALA A 70 4.62 -8.61 10.56
C ALA A 70 3.46 -9.58 10.74
N LEU A 71 2.32 -9.37 10.08
CA LEU A 71 1.20 -10.30 10.09
C LEU A 71 1.56 -11.67 9.48
N GLY A 72 2.32 -11.67 8.38
CA GLY A 72 2.76 -12.90 7.71
C GLY A 72 3.91 -13.63 8.40
N ALA A 73 4.52 -13.04 9.43
CA ALA A 73 5.51 -13.69 10.29
C ALA A 73 4.85 -14.50 11.42
N ASP A 74 3.58 -14.22 11.73
CA ASP A 74 2.79 -15.03 12.64
C ASP A 74 2.39 -16.35 11.97
N ALA A 75 3.15 -17.41 12.25
CA ALA A 75 2.92 -18.74 11.70
C ALA A 75 1.60 -19.38 12.17
N SER A 76 0.93 -18.81 13.19
CA SER A 76 -0.39 -19.27 13.62
C SER A 76 -1.53 -18.75 12.73
N LEU A 77 -1.25 -17.74 11.90
CA LEU A 77 -2.24 -17.13 11.03
C LEU A 77 -2.39 -17.93 9.73
N ALA A 78 -3.61 -18.40 9.45
CA ALA A 78 -3.92 -19.01 8.17
C ALA A 78 -3.76 -17.97 7.03
N PRO A 79 -3.29 -18.37 5.83
CA PRO A 79 -2.99 -17.39 4.78
C PRO A 79 -4.24 -16.68 4.23
N ASP A 80 -5.41 -17.31 4.27
CA ASP A 80 -6.67 -16.67 3.93
C ASP A 80 -7.05 -15.58 4.94
N GLU A 81 -6.88 -15.84 6.24
CA GLU A 81 -7.08 -14.85 7.31
C GLU A 81 -6.07 -13.70 7.22
N LEU A 82 -4.84 -13.95 6.75
CA LEU A 82 -3.87 -12.89 6.43
C LEU A 82 -4.45 -11.91 5.40
N VAL A 83 -5.01 -12.43 4.31
CA VAL A 83 -5.62 -11.62 3.25
C VAL A 83 -6.86 -10.89 3.78
N ARG A 84 -7.70 -11.54 4.61
CA ARG A 84 -8.87 -10.90 5.25
C ARG A 84 -8.45 -9.74 6.16
N ARG A 85 -7.41 -9.90 6.98
CA ARG A 85 -6.91 -8.84 7.87
C ARG A 85 -6.35 -7.68 7.07
N MET A 86 -5.50 -7.98 6.08
CA MET A 86 -4.94 -6.97 5.19
C MET A 86 -6.05 -6.15 4.51
N TRP A 87 -7.05 -6.82 3.94
CA TRP A 87 -8.18 -6.14 3.31
C TRP A 87 -8.95 -5.25 4.28
N ARG A 88 -9.28 -5.75 5.49
CA ARG A 88 -9.97 -4.95 6.50
C ARG A 88 -9.20 -3.68 6.87
N THR A 89 -7.87 -3.78 6.99
CA THR A 89 -7.01 -2.63 7.26
C THR A 89 -7.04 -1.63 6.12
N LEU A 90 -6.82 -2.07 4.87
CA LEU A 90 -6.75 -1.18 3.71
C LEU A 90 -8.09 -0.53 3.34
N ALA A 91 -9.19 -1.25 3.56
CA ALA A 91 -10.54 -0.75 3.28
C ALA A 91 -11.07 0.23 4.35
N ASP A 92 -10.31 0.49 5.43
CA ASP A 92 -10.70 1.40 6.51
C ASP A 92 -10.92 2.84 5.97
N PRO A 93 -12.06 3.48 6.28
CA PRO A 93 -12.33 4.86 5.86
C PRO A 93 -11.27 5.88 6.26
N GLY A 94 -10.56 5.66 7.37
CA GLY A 94 -9.45 6.48 7.83
C GLY A 94 -8.24 6.47 6.90
N LEU A 95 -8.10 5.44 6.05
CA LEU A 95 -7.04 5.39 5.04
C LEU A 95 -7.43 6.00 3.69
N TRP A 96 -8.71 6.26 3.45
CA TRP A 96 -9.19 6.74 2.14
C TRP A 96 -8.47 7.98 1.60
N PRO A 97 -8.11 9.00 2.42
CA PRO A 97 -7.32 10.13 1.93
C PRO A 97 -5.96 9.72 1.37
N LEU A 98 -5.30 8.75 2.00
CA LEU A 98 -4.01 8.21 1.55
C LEU A 98 -4.16 7.34 0.30
N GLU A 99 -5.21 6.52 0.24
CA GLU A 99 -5.48 5.67 -0.93
C GLU A 99 -5.83 6.52 -2.17
N ARG A 100 -6.61 7.60 -2.01
CA ARG A 100 -6.86 8.57 -3.09
C ARG A 100 -5.57 9.22 -3.57
N LEU A 101 -4.70 9.63 -2.64
CA LEU A 101 -3.40 10.18 -2.98
C LEU A 101 -2.52 9.15 -3.71
N PHE A 102 -2.54 7.88 -3.30
CA PHE A 102 -1.84 6.80 -4.00
C PHE A 102 -2.30 6.72 -5.47
N TYR A 103 -3.60 6.66 -5.76
CA TYR A 103 -4.10 6.58 -7.13
C TYR A 103 -3.78 7.83 -7.96
N GLU A 104 -3.85 9.01 -7.36
CA GLU A 104 -3.46 10.26 -8.03
C GLU A 104 -1.99 10.24 -8.45
N VAL A 105 -1.08 9.95 -7.51
CA VAL A 105 0.36 9.89 -7.74
C VAL A 105 0.70 8.78 -8.74
N TYR A 106 0.04 7.62 -8.63
CA TYR A 106 0.20 6.51 -9.56
C TYR A 106 -0.21 6.89 -10.99
N GLY A 107 -1.38 7.52 -11.15
CA GLY A 107 -1.85 8.01 -12.45
C GLY A 107 -0.93 9.07 -13.05
N GLN A 108 -0.47 10.03 -12.23
CA GLN A 108 0.48 11.06 -12.66
C GLN A 108 1.82 10.47 -13.10
N ALA A 109 2.34 9.48 -12.36
CA ALA A 109 3.56 8.76 -12.73
C ALA A 109 3.42 8.03 -14.06
N LEU A 110 2.31 7.30 -14.27
CA LEU A 110 2.04 6.60 -15.54
C LEU A 110 1.95 7.57 -16.72
N GLN A 111 1.48 8.79 -16.49
CA GLN A 111 1.42 9.85 -17.50
C GLN A 111 2.76 10.59 -17.69
N GLY A 112 3.82 10.17 -16.99
CA GLY A 112 5.15 10.80 -17.08
C GLY A 112 5.23 12.18 -16.42
N ARG A 113 4.29 12.54 -15.54
CA ARG A 113 4.24 13.85 -14.86
C ARG A 113 5.12 13.92 -13.61
N LEU A 114 5.55 12.78 -13.08
CA LEU A 114 6.44 12.67 -11.92
C LEU A 114 7.89 12.37 -12.33
N GLN A 115 8.38 13.02 -13.39
CA GLN A 115 9.77 12.83 -13.82
C GLN A 115 10.74 13.15 -12.68
N GLY A 116 11.70 12.26 -12.45
CA GLY A 116 12.72 12.41 -11.39
C GLY A 116 12.37 11.78 -10.04
N THR A 117 11.13 11.34 -9.78
CA THR A 117 10.76 10.74 -8.48
C THR A 117 11.03 9.24 -8.37
N ARG A 118 11.29 8.55 -9.50
CA ARG A 118 11.43 7.08 -9.58
C ARG A 118 10.26 6.33 -8.91
N PHE A 119 9.08 6.94 -8.86
CA PHE A 119 7.93 6.43 -8.11
C PHE A 119 7.49 5.03 -8.55
N LEU A 120 7.54 4.73 -9.85
CA LEU A 120 7.17 3.41 -10.37
C LEU A 120 8.23 2.33 -10.11
N ASP A 121 9.44 2.71 -9.72
CA ASP A 121 10.54 1.77 -9.50
C ASP A 121 10.19 0.87 -8.31
N GLY A 122 9.94 -0.42 -8.60
CA GLY A 122 9.68 -1.42 -7.56
C GLY A 122 8.31 -1.33 -6.88
N ILE A 123 7.41 -0.41 -7.27
CA ILE A 123 6.07 -0.23 -6.64
C ILE A 123 5.18 -1.48 -6.71
N VAL A 124 5.46 -2.38 -7.65
CA VAL A 124 4.82 -3.69 -7.76
C VAL A 124 5.70 -4.76 -7.12
N GLU A 125 6.99 -4.81 -7.47
CA GLU A 125 7.90 -5.88 -7.01
C GLU A 125 8.10 -5.91 -5.50
N SER A 126 8.03 -4.76 -4.82
CA SER A 126 8.11 -4.68 -3.36
C SER A 126 6.98 -5.44 -2.66
N TRP A 127 5.83 -5.63 -3.33
CA TRP A 127 4.71 -6.43 -2.85
C TRP A 127 4.77 -7.87 -3.34
N LEU A 128 5.22 -8.08 -4.58
CA LEU A 128 5.23 -9.40 -5.19
C LEU A 128 6.24 -10.34 -4.54
N GLU A 129 7.46 -9.88 -4.25
CA GLU A 129 8.49 -10.78 -3.75
C GLU A 129 8.13 -11.38 -2.37
N PRO A 130 7.68 -10.59 -1.37
CA PRO A 130 7.24 -11.15 -0.09
C PRO A 130 6.05 -12.11 -0.21
N ALA A 131 5.06 -11.77 -1.04
CA ALA A 131 3.89 -12.62 -1.26
C ALA A 131 4.24 -13.91 -2.02
N THR A 132 5.16 -13.82 -2.99
CA THR A 132 5.71 -14.99 -3.69
C THR A 132 6.43 -15.91 -2.72
N ALA A 133 7.27 -15.34 -1.84
CA ALA A 133 8.01 -16.10 -0.84
C ALA A 133 7.07 -16.82 0.13
N LEU A 134 6.00 -16.14 0.57
CA LEU A 134 4.95 -16.76 1.39
C LEU A 134 4.31 -17.95 0.66
N GLY A 135 3.90 -17.77 -0.61
CA GLY A 135 3.30 -18.87 -1.38
C GLY A 135 4.23 -20.07 -1.55
N VAL A 136 5.52 -19.83 -1.79
CA VAL A 136 6.54 -20.90 -1.86
C VAL A 136 6.66 -21.65 -0.52
N ARG A 137 6.67 -20.94 0.61
CA ARG A 137 6.69 -21.57 1.94
C ARG A 137 5.46 -22.44 2.20
N MET A 138 4.33 -22.10 1.58
CA MET A 138 3.08 -22.85 1.67
C MET A 138 2.99 -24.03 0.70
N GLY A 139 4.03 -24.26 -0.11
CA GLY A 139 4.13 -25.43 -1.00
C GLY A 139 3.84 -25.15 -2.48
N LEU A 140 3.55 -23.90 -2.88
CA LEU A 140 3.38 -23.55 -4.28
C LEU A 140 4.72 -23.52 -5.02
N ALA A 141 4.71 -23.93 -6.29
CA ALA A 141 5.82 -23.65 -7.20
C ALA A 141 6.02 -22.13 -7.33
N ARG A 142 7.28 -21.65 -7.36
CA ARG A 142 7.60 -20.21 -7.38
C ARG A 142 6.89 -19.44 -8.49
N ARG A 143 6.74 -20.05 -9.68
CA ARG A 143 6.00 -19.46 -10.80
C ARG A 143 4.55 -19.18 -10.44
N ASP A 144 3.87 -20.17 -9.85
CA ASP A 144 2.45 -20.08 -9.50
C ASP A 144 2.24 -19.16 -8.30
N ALA A 145 3.12 -19.23 -7.28
CA ALA A 145 3.12 -18.30 -6.16
C ALA A 145 3.23 -16.84 -6.63
N ARG A 146 4.09 -16.57 -7.62
CA ARG A 146 4.25 -15.23 -8.19
C ARG A 146 3.04 -14.77 -9.01
N ALA A 147 2.38 -15.69 -9.71
CA ALA A 147 1.14 -15.40 -10.43
C ALA A 147 0.02 -15.05 -9.45
N TRP A 148 -0.15 -15.83 -8.38
CA TRP A 148 -1.12 -15.57 -7.31
C TRP A 148 -0.84 -14.28 -6.56
N ALA A 149 0.43 -13.99 -6.26
CA ALA A 149 0.83 -12.71 -5.65
C ALA A 149 0.39 -11.52 -6.52
N ARG A 150 0.59 -11.62 -7.85
CA ARG A 150 0.19 -10.56 -8.79
C ARG A 150 -1.33 -10.45 -8.91
N LEU A 151 -2.06 -11.57 -8.93
CA LEU A 151 -3.52 -11.58 -8.93
C LEU A 151 -4.09 -10.95 -7.65
N GLY A 152 -3.56 -11.34 -6.48
CA GLY A 152 -3.99 -10.77 -5.20
C GLY A 152 -3.76 -9.27 -5.11
N LEU A 153 -2.58 -8.79 -5.54
CA LEU A 153 -2.29 -7.35 -5.59
C LEU A 153 -3.25 -6.61 -6.55
N ALA A 154 -3.57 -7.21 -7.70
CA ALA A 154 -4.51 -6.63 -8.66
C ALA A 154 -5.93 -6.57 -8.09
N VAL A 155 -6.39 -7.61 -7.39
CA VAL A 155 -7.71 -7.65 -6.74
C VAL A 155 -7.79 -6.59 -5.65
N VAL A 156 -6.80 -6.49 -4.76
CA VAL A 156 -6.80 -5.49 -3.68
C VAL A 156 -6.86 -4.07 -4.25
N ARG A 157 -5.99 -3.73 -5.22
CA ARG A 157 -6.00 -2.40 -5.85
C ARG A 157 -7.29 -2.13 -6.61
N GLY A 158 -7.82 -3.12 -7.35
CA GLY A 158 -9.09 -2.97 -8.05
C GLY A 158 -10.26 -2.69 -7.11
N LEU A 159 -10.37 -3.45 -6.01
CA LEU A 159 -11.45 -3.30 -5.04
C LEU A 159 -11.31 -2.04 -4.19
N LEU A 160 -10.10 -1.58 -3.87
CA LEU A 160 -9.91 -0.28 -3.22
C LEU A 160 -10.33 0.87 -4.15
N LEU A 161 -9.98 0.80 -5.43
CA LEU A 161 -10.39 1.80 -6.40
C LEU A 161 -11.93 1.83 -6.56
N ASP A 162 -12.57 0.67 -6.66
CA ASP A 162 -14.04 0.55 -6.68
C ASP A 162 -14.65 1.15 -5.41
N LEU A 163 -14.19 0.72 -4.24
CA LEU A 163 -14.67 1.22 -2.95
C LEU A 163 -14.59 2.75 -2.84
N LEU A 164 -13.49 3.35 -3.30
CA LEU A 164 -13.33 4.81 -3.30
C LEU A 164 -14.25 5.52 -4.29
N ALA A 165 -14.61 4.85 -5.39
CA ALA A 165 -15.47 5.40 -6.44
C ALA A 165 -16.96 5.26 -6.12
N THR A 166 -17.38 4.14 -5.52
CA THR A 166 -18.78 3.78 -5.31
C THR A 166 -19.24 3.92 -3.86
N GLY A 167 -18.31 3.81 -2.91
CA GLY A 167 -18.63 3.70 -1.49
C GLY A 167 -19.28 2.36 -1.11
N ASP A 168 -19.38 1.39 -2.02
CA ASP A 168 -20.02 0.09 -1.78
C ASP A 168 -19.09 -0.84 -0.98
N ARG A 169 -18.99 -0.57 0.32
CA ARG A 169 -18.17 -1.37 1.23
C ARG A 169 -18.60 -2.83 1.24
N LYS A 170 -19.91 -3.08 1.27
CA LYS A 170 -20.43 -4.45 1.34
C LYS A 170 -20.11 -5.22 0.06
N GLY A 171 -20.33 -4.63 -1.11
CA GLY A 171 -20.02 -5.26 -2.40
C GLY A 171 -18.53 -5.57 -2.55
N CYS A 172 -17.66 -4.64 -2.13
CA CYS A 172 -16.21 -4.87 -2.16
C CYS A 172 -15.78 -5.97 -1.17
N ASP A 173 -16.36 -6.00 0.04
CA ASP A 173 -16.11 -7.07 1.03
C ASP A 173 -16.57 -8.44 0.50
N ASP A 174 -17.75 -8.51 -0.12
CA ASP A 174 -18.30 -9.73 -0.72
C ASP A 174 -17.39 -10.22 -1.87
N ALA A 175 -16.89 -9.31 -2.73
CA ALA A 175 -15.97 -9.63 -3.81
C ALA A 175 -14.61 -10.14 -3.29
N MET A 176 -14.06 -9.50 -2.26
CA MET A 176 -12.84 -9.99 -1.59
C MET A 176 -13.06 -11.39 -0.99
N GLY A 177 -14.22 -11.63 -0.37
CA GLY A 177 -14.59 -12.94 0.16
C GLY A 177 -14.58 -14.03 -0.91
N ARG A 178 -15.08 -13.74 -2.12
CA ARG A 178 -15.04 -14.67 -3.27
C ARG A 178 -13.63 -14.91 -3.77
N PHE A 179 -12.78 -13.88 -3.83
CA PHE A 179 -11.38 -14.06 -4.19
C PHE A 179 -10.66 -14.97 -3.20
N ILE A 180 -10.86 -14.76 -1.90
CA ILE A 180 -10.26 -15.58 -0.85
C ILE A 180 -10.73 -17.03 -0.95
N ALA A 181 -12.01 -17.28 -1.21
CA ALA A 181 -12.55 -18.62 -1.42
C ALA A 181 -11.99 -19.32 -2.68
N SER A 182 -11.45 -18.56 -3.63
CA SER A 182 -10.82 -19.10 -4.86
C SER A 182 -9.33 -19.41 -4.70
N LEU A 183 -8.73 -19.10 -3.55
CA LEU A 183 -7.32 -19.38 -3.29
C LEU A 183 -7.04 -20.90 -3.33
N PRO A 184 -5.86 -21.31 -3.81
CA PRO A 184 -5.47 -22.71 -3.85
C PRO A 184 -5.43 -23.30 -2.43
N ALA A 185 -5.59 -24.61 -2.30
CA ALA A 185 -5.72 -25.27 -1.00
C ALA A 185 -4.53 -25.01 -0.06
N GLU A 186 -3.34 -24.88 -0.64
CA GLU A 186 -2.08 -24.51 0.00
C GLU A 186 -2.16 -23.13 0.69
N LEU A 187 -2.97 -22.22 0.16
CA LEU A 187 -3.18 -20.87 0.70
C LEU A 187 -4.49 -20.73 1.50
N SER A 188 -5.40 -21.70 1.42
CA SER A 188 -6.72 -21.64 2.05
C SER A 188 -6.78 -22.27 3.46
N GLY A 189 -5.63 -22.63 4.05
CA GLY A 189 -5.54 -23.16 5.42
C GLY A 189 -6.12 -24.59 5.62
N GLY A 190 -6.64 -25.22 4.56
CA GLY A 190 -7.42 -26.47 4.63
C GLY A 190 -6.63 -27.78 4.47
N GLY A 191 -5.31 -27.75 4.33
CA GLY A 191 -4.50 -28.93 3.99
C GLY A 191 -4.19 -29.93 5.12
N GLY A 192 -4.77 -29.77 6.32
CA GLY A 192 -4.38 -30.54 7.51
C GLY A 192 -5.34 -31.64 8.00
N ALA A 193 -6.54 -31.80 7.43
CA ALA A 193 -7.59 -32.64 8.03
C ALA A 193 -8.19 -33.72 7.11
N SER A 194 -7.42 -34.23 6.14
CA SER A 194 -7.84 -35.45 5.42
C SER A 194 -6.63 -36.27 4.96
N ALA A 195 -6.04 -37.02 5.90
CA ALA A 195 -5.36 -38.30 5.67
C ALA A 195 -4.67 -38.79 6.95
N ARG A 196 -5.44 -39.41 7.85
CA ARG A 196 -5.13 -40.70 8.49
C ARG A 196 -6.21 -41.10 9.48
#